data_AF-A0A1B9HY25-F1
#
_entry.id   AF-A0A1B9HY25-F1
#
_cell.length_a   1.000
_cell.length_b   1.000
_cell.length_c   1.000
_cell.angle_alpha   90.00
_cell.angle_beta   90.00
_cell.angle_gamma   90.00
#
_symmetry.space_group_name_H-M   'P 1'
#
loop_
_entity.id
_entity.type
_entity.pdbx_description
1 polymer ?
#
loop_
_entity_poly.entity_id
_entity_poly.type
_entity_poly.pdbx_seq_one_letter_code
_entity_poly.pdbx_strand_id
1 'polypeptide(L)'
;MTRFQVFRPLCSVGRSSSFISNKRMASNFAKFDWEDPLNMNSLLTEEEQQIHETAKSYCQEKLQPRVLEAYRKEDFDPKILKEMGSLGLLGATINGYGCAGVSSVSYGLIAREVERVDSGYRSAMSVQSSLVMHPINEFGSEEQKEKYLPKLAVGDMIGCFGLTEPNHGSDPSSMETTATKTKEGWTLNGSKTWISNAPVADLFVIWARVVENGEKGKVKGFLVEKDTPGLSAPAIKNKLALRASITGSVFMEDVKIPSDAILPKSGGLGSPFSCLNNARYGISWGVMGALEDCIARSREYALERKQFNRPLASFQLVQKKLSDASSSFTLGLLGSLQLGRLKDKKLWSPDMVSMMKRNNCGEALKHSRILLDILGGNACSDE
;
A
#
# COMPACT_ATOMS: atom_id res chain seq x y z
N MET A 1 -45.09 -94.98 -24.35
CA MET A 1 -43.93 -94.35 -25.02
C MET A 1 -43.27 -93.41 -24.01
N THR A 2 -42.18 -93.90 -23.40
CA THR A 2 -40.88 -93.25 -23.13
C THR A 2 -40.82 -91.72 -23.35
N ARG A 3 -40.33 -90.86 -22.44
CA ARG A 3 -39.02 -90.88 -21.72
C ARG A 3 -39.04 -89.97 -20.46
N PHE A 4 -38.60 -90.50 -19.30
CA PHE A 4 -37.37 -90.17 -18.52
C PHE A 4 -37.34 -88.78 -17.83
N GLN A 5 -37.49 -88.71 -16.48
CA GLN A 5 -36.46 -88.73 -15.40
C GLN A 5 -35.76 -87.36 -15.18
N VAL A 6 -35.31 -86.87 -14.00
CA VAL A 6 -35.28 -87.23 -12.57
C VAL A 6 -34.77 -85.98 -11.78
N PHE A 7 -35.06 -85.95 -10.47
CA PHE A 7 -34.63 -85.10 -9.33
C PHE A 7 -33.33 -84.25 -9.32
N ARG A 8 -33.46 -83.04 -8.71
CA ARG A 8 -32.67 -82.26 -7.67
C ARG A 8 -31.11 -82.29 -7.66
N PRO A 9 -30.38 -81.21 -7.24
CA PRO A 9 -30.55 -80.53 -5.92
C PRO A 9 -30.29 -79.01 -5.83
N LEU A 10 -30.60 -78.48 -4.63
CA LEU A 10 -30.31 -77.14 -4.12
C LEU A 10 -28.81 -76.79 -4.18
N CYS A 11 -28.48 -75.59 -4.66
CA CYS A 11 -27.20 -74.94 -4.38
C CYS A 11 -27.43 -73.45 -4.13
N SER A 12 -27.05 -73.01 -2.93
CA SER A 12 -27.11 -71.62 -2.46
C SER A 12 -26.15 -70.74 -3.25
N VAL A 13 -26.67 -69.77 -4.01
CA VAL A 13 -25.84 -68.71 -4.58
C VAL A 13 -25.91 -67.51 -3.63
N GLY A 14 -24.81 -67.32 -2.90
CA GLY A 14 -24.62 -66.20 -2.00
C GLY A 14 -24.74 -64.85 -2.73
N ARG A 15 -25.33 -63.88 -2.03
CA ARG A 15 -25.23 -62.47 -2.36
C ARG A 15 -23.75 -62.06 -2.32
N SER A 16 -23.10 -61.97 -3.48
CA SER A 16 -21.93 -61.12 -3.61
C SER A 16 -22.43 -59.71 -3.92
N SER A 17 -22.68 -58.93 -2.87
CA SER A 17 -22.68 -57.48 -3.00
C SER A 17 -21.26 -57.07 -3.35
N SER A 18 -20.96 -56.96 -4.65
CA SER A 18 -19.77 -56.29 -5.12
C SER A 18 -19.87 -54.84 -4.67
N PHE A 19 -19.24 -54.53 -3.55
CA PHE A 19 -18.87 -53.16 -3.23
C PHE A 19 -17.92 -52.73 -4.34
N ILE A 20 -18.46 -52.06 -5.35
CA ILE A 20 -17.67 -51.23 -6.26
C ILE A 20 -17.10 -50.13 -5.36
N SER A 21 -15.91 -50.39 -4.85
CA SER A 21 -15.04 -49.40 -4.26
C SER A 21 -14.81 -48.34 -5.33
N ASN A 22 -15.59 -47.26 -5.28
CA ASN A 22 -15.31 -46.01 -5.97
C ASN A 22 -14.03 -45.41 -5.36
N LYS A 23 -12.88 -46.02 -5.64
CA LYS A 23 -11.58 -45.38 -5.52
C LYS A 23 -11.57 -44.29 -6.59
N ARG A 24 -12.02 -43.09 -6.24
CA ARG A 24 -11.67 -41.89 -7.02
C ARG A 24 -10.15 -41.94 -7.16
N MET A 25 -9.65 -42.02 -8.39
CA MET A 25 -8.22 -41.83 -8.63
C MET A 25 -7.80 -40.53 -7.95
N ALA A 26 -6.80 -40.60 -7.09
CA ALA A 26 -6.20 -39.39 -6.54
C ALA A 26 -5.75 -38.52 -7.72
N SER A 27 -6.17 -37.26 -7.71
CA SER A 27 -5.81 -36.33 -8.78
C SER A 27 -4.31 -36.09 -8.76
N ASN A 28 -3.65 -36.17 -9.92
CA ASN A 28 -2.23 -35.84 -10.07
C ASN A 28 -1.99 -34.31 -10.17
N PHE A 29 -3.04 -33.50 -10.11
CA PHE A 29 -2.94 -32.04 -10.14
C PHE A 29 -2.70 -31.46 -8.76
N ALA A 30 -1.98 -30.33 -8.70
CA ALA A 30 -1.80 -29.58 -7.47
C ALA A 30 -3.16 -29.15 -6.89
N LYS A 31 -3.25 -29.10 -5.55
CA LYS A 31 -4.42 -28.57 -4.86
C LYS A 31 -4.49 -27.06 -5.13
N PHE A 32 -5.64 -26.59 -5.61
CA PHE A 32 -5.88 -25.16 -5.79
C PHE A 32 -6.01 -24.48 -4.42
N ASP A 33 -5.24 -23.42 -4.23
CA ASP A 33 -5.37 -22.48 -3.12
C ASP A 33 -6.05 -21.21 -3.63
N TRP A 34 -7.16 -20.81 -3.00
CA TRP A 34 -7.91 -19.62 -3.43
C TRP A 34 -7.29 -18.33 -2.89
N GLU A 35 -6.48 -18.42 -1.83
CA GLU A 35 -5.76 -17.28 -1.24
C GLU A 35 -4.50 -16.94 -2.05
N ASP A 36 -3.93 -17.93 -2.74
CA ASP A 36 -2.81 -17.75 -3.67
C ASP A 36 -3.02 -18.54 -4.99
N PRO A 37 -3.94 -18.08 -5.88
CA PRO A 37 -4.38 -18.85 -7.04
C PRO A 37 -3.30 -19.27 -8.03
N LEU A 38 -2.21 -18.50 -8.12
CA LEU A 38 -1.08 -18.77 -9.01
C LEU A 38 0.23 -19.05 -8.24
N ASN A 39 0.14 -19.39 -6.96
CA ASN A 39 1.28 -19.75 -6.12
C ASN A 39 2.41 -18.69 -6.16
N MET A 40 2.05 -17.42 -6.00
CA MET A 40 2.99 -16.30 -5.93
C MET A 40 4.04 -16.53 -4.85
N ASN A 41 3.69 -17.18 -3.73
CA ASN A 41 4.65 -17.50 -2.67
C ASN A 41 5.87 -18.28 -3.17
N SER A 42 5.70 -19.15 -4.16
CA SER A 42 6.82 -19.89 -4.79
C SER A 42 7.79 -19.01 -5.59
N LEU A 43 7.41 -17.77 -5.89
CA LEU A 43 8.23 -16.78 -6.62
C LEU A 43 8.97 -15.81 -5.70
N LEU A 44 8.72 -15.89 -4.38
CA LEU A 44 9.36 -15.07 -3.36
C LEU A 44 10.63 -15.73 -2.83
N THR A 45 11.61 -14.91 -2.48
CA THR A 45 12.78 -15.39 -1.71
C THR A 45 12.38 -15.68 -0.27
N GLU A 46 13.21 -16.46 0.45
CA GLU A 46 12.98 -16.72 1.88
C GLU A 46 12.94 -15.41 2.70
N GLU A 47 13.82 -14.46 2.39
CA GLU A 47 13.85 -13.13 3.02
C GLU A 47 12.55 -12.35 2.76
N GLU A 48 12.04 -12.37 1.52
CA GLU A 48 10.77 -11.72 1.17
C GLU A 48 9.58 -12.32 1.91
N GLN A 49 9.56 -13.65 2.06
CA GLN A 49 8.53 -14.34 2.84
C GLN A 49 8.61 -13.98 4.33
N GLN A 50 9.81 -13.91 4.91
CA GLN A 50 9.99 -13.51 6.32
C GLN A 50 9.54 -12.07 6.58
N ILE A 51 9.87 -11.15 5.67
CA ILE A 51 9.44 -9.74 5.77
C ILE A 51 7.92 -9.65 5.62
N HIS A 52 7.34 -10.40 4.68
CA HIS A 52 5.90 -10.47 4.49
C HIS A 52 5.18 -10.93 5.76
N GLU A 53 5.63 -12.02 6.39
CA GLU A 53 5.03 -12.52 7.62
C GLU A 53 5.22 -11.58 8.82
N THR A 54 6.37 -10.89 8.90
CA THR A 54 6.61 -9.86 9.92
C THR A 54 5.63 -8.70 9.78
N ALA A 55 5.47 -8.16 8.56
CA ALA A 55 4.54 -7.08 8.28
C ALA A 55 3.10 -7.51 8.55
N LYS A 56 2.70 -8.69 8.09
CA LYS A 56 1.37 -9.28 8.30
C LYS A 56 1.06 -9.40 9.79
N SER A 57 1.96 -10.00 10.58
CA SER A 57 1.76 -10.20 12.02
C SER A 57 1.55 -8.87 12.73
N TYR A 58 2.40 -7.87 12.47
CA TYR A 58 2.23 -6.51 13.01
C TYR A 58 0.88 -5.89 12.61
N CYS A 59 0.51 -5.99 11.33
CA CYS A 59 -0.73 -5.40 10.83
C CYS A 59 -1.95 -6.02 11.50
N GLN A 60 -2.01 -7.35 11.62
CA GLN A 60 -3.14 -8.05 12.24
C GLN A 60 -3.20 -7.84 13.76
N GLU A 61 -2.06 -7.83 14.46
CA GLU A 61 -2.04 -7.69 15.92
C GLU A 61 -2.15 -6.26 16.43
N LYS A 62 -1.62 -5.28 15.68
CA LYS A 62 -1.50 -3.88 16.14
C LYS A 62 -2.38 -2.92 15.38
N LEU A 63 -2.51 -3.04 14.05
CA LEU A 63 -3.26 -2.08 13.24
C LEU A 63 -4.75 -2.44 13.15
N GLN A 64 -5.07 -3.71 12.85
CA GLN A 64 -6.45 -4.17 12.67
C GLN A 64 -7.37 -3.85 13.85
N PRO A 65 -6.96 -3.99 15.13
CA PRO A 65 -7.82 -3.63 16.27
C PRO A 65 -8.07 -2.13 16.43
N ARG A 66 -7.24 -1.27 15.80
CA ARG A 66 -7.31 0.20 15.94
C ARG A 66 -8.15 0.87 14.84
N VAL A 67 -8.23 0.23 13.67
CA VAL A 67 -8.71 0.88 12.43
C VAL A 67 -10.14 1.41 12.52
N LEU A 68 -11.07 0.67 13.14
CA LEU A 68 -12.48 1.05 13.20
C LEU A 68 -12.67 2.39 13.91
N GLU A 69 -12.14 2.50 15.12
CA GLU A 69 -12.26 3.73 15.91
C GLU A 69 -11.42 4.88 15.33
N ALA A 70 -10.23 4.58 14.79
CA ALA A 70 -9.41 5.56 14.09
C ALA A 70 -10.14 6.17 12.89
N TYR A 71 -10.78 5.32 12.07
CA TYR A 71 -11.54 5.75 10.89
C TYR A 71 -12.78 6.55 11.29
N ARG A 72 -13.55 6.11 12.30
CA ARG A 72 -14.73 6.84 12.81
C ARG A 72 -14.38 8.23 13.32
N LYS A 73 -13.33 8.32 14.15
CA LYS A 73 -12.93 9.57 14.82
C LYS A 73 -12.03 10.47 13.97
N GLU A 74 -11.64 10.00 12.78
CA GLU A 74 -10.73 10.73 11.90
C GLU A 74 -9.37 11.01 12.58
N ASP A 75 -8.88 10.01 13.31
CA ASP A 75 -7.72 10.10 14.19
C ASP A 75 -6.59 9.17 13.71
N PHE A 76 -5.35 9.61 13.94
CA PHE A 76 -4.15 8.86 13.58
C PHE A 76 -3.17 8.90 14.76
N ASP A 77 -2.85 7.72 15.31
CA ASP A 77 -1.83 7.58 16.35
C ASP A 77 -0.42 7.64 15.73
N PRO A 78 0.38 8.71 15.99
CA PRO A 78 1.73 8.83 15.43
C PRO A 78 2.68 7.71 15.87
N LYS A 79 2.38 7.02 16.98
CA LYS A 79 3.19 5.87 17.46
C LYS A 79 3.22 4.73 16.46
N ILE A 80 2.25 4.63 15.55
CA ILE A 80 2.24 3.63 14.47
C ILE A 80 3.53 3.70 13.64
N LEU A 81 4.06 4.90 13.35
CA LEU A 81 5.31 5.03 12.60
C LEU A 81 6.51 4.57 13.43
N LYS A 82 6.52 4.83 14.74
CA LYS A 82 7.56 4.33 15.64
C LYS A 82 7.53 2.79 15.78
N GLU A 83 6.34 2.21 15.88
CA GLU A 83 6.14 0.76 15.88
C GLU A 83 6.64 0.14 14.56
N MET A 84 6.26 0.71 13.40
CA MET A 84 6.76 0.28 12.09
C MET A 84 8.30 0.42 11.98
N GLY A 85 8.86 1.51 12.48
CA GLY A 85 10.30 1.76 12.46
C GLY A 85 11.09 0.75 13.30
N SER A 86 10.55 0.36 14.47
CA SER A 86 11.17 -0.67 15.33
C SER A 86 11.28 -2.05 14.67
N LEU A 87 10.46 -2.31 13.65
CA LEU A 87 10.44 -3.53 12.84
C LEU A 87 11.20 -3.38 11.51
N GLY A 88 11.81 -2.22 11.23
CA GLY A 88 12.52 -1.97 9.99
C GLY A 88 11.63 -1.77 8.76
N LEU A 89 10.34 -1.44 8.95
CA LEU A 89 9.37 -1.29 7.85
C LEU A 89 9.41 0.10 7.18
N LEU A 90 10.09 1.07 7.77
CA LEU A 90 10.27 2.43 7.24
C LEU A 90 11.57 2.56 6.46
N GLY A 91 11.52 3.18 5.28
CA GLY A 91 12.68 3.33 4.41
C GLY A 91 13.32 2.00 4.01
N ALA A 92 12.55 0.92 3.98
CA ALA A 92 13.05 -0.46 3.93
C ALA A 92 14.08 -0.72 2.82
N THR A 93 13.98 -0.05 1.67
CA THR A 93 14.90 -0.23 0.53
C THR A 93 16.18 0.59 0.60
N ILE A 94 16.37 1.42 1.62
CA ILE A 94 17.57 2.24 1.79
C ILE A 94 18.65 1.38 2.43
N ASN A 95 19.87 1.43 1.87
CA ASN A 95 21.04 0.77 2.43
C ASN A 95 21.74 1.69 3.43
N GLY A 96 22.03 1.18 4.63
CA GLY A 96 22.67 1.96 5.70
C GLY A 96 21.69 2.84 6.47
N TYR A 97 22.23 3.75 7.31
CA TYR A 97 21.44 4.71 8.10
C TYR A 97 20.36 4.09 9.01
N GLY A 98 20.56 2.86 9.46
CA GLY A 98 19.57 2.12 10.26
C GLY A 98 18.37 1.59 9.48
N CYS A 99 18.39 1.64 8.15
CA CYS A 99 17.36 1.07 7.28
C CYS A 99 17.69 -0.40 6.93
N ALA A 100 16.66 -1.18 6.57
CA ALA A 100 16.78 -2.62 6.36
C ALA A 100 17.58 -3.03 5.10
N GLY A 101 17.63 -2.19 4.07
CA GLY A 101 18.34 -2.50 2.82
C GLY A 101 17.72 -3.61 1.97
N VAL A 102 16.39 -3.78 2.03
CA VAL A 102 15.68 -4.91 1.40
C VAL A 102 15.21 -4.61 -0.04
N SER A 103 14.76 -5.65 -0.74
CA SER A 103 14.33 -5.55 -2.15
C SER A 103 13.10 -4.65 -2.35
N SER A 104 12.88 -4.18 -3.58
CA SER A 104 11.65 -3.48 -3.94
C SER A 104 10.43 -4.38 -3.74
N VAL A 105 10.56 -5.69 -3.97
CA VAL A 105 9.49 -6.66 -3.74
C VAL A 105 9.12 -6.73 -2.25
N SER A 106 10.11 -6.75 -1.35
CA SER A 106 9.87 -6.66 0.10
C SER A 106 9.11 -5.39 0.48
N TYR A 107 9.47 -4.22 -0.07
CA TYR A 107 8.68 -2.99 0.14
C TYR A 107 7.24 -3.12 -0.36
N GLY A 108 7.04 -3.76 -1.52
CA GLY A 108 5.72 -4.06 -2.06
C GLY A 108 4.87 -4.94 -1.14
N LEU A 109 5.46 -6.01 -0.59
CA LEU A 109 4.81 -6.91 0.36
C LEU A 109 4.41 -6.19 1.66
N ILE A 110 5.29 -5.34 2.20
CA ILE A 110 4.97 -4.49 3.35
C ILE A 110 3.77 -3.59 3.03
N ALA A 111 3.77 -2.93 1.87
CA ALA A 111 2.67 -2.06 1.47
C ALA A 111 1.34 -2.82 1.30
N ARG A 112 1.38 -4.04 0.74
CA ARG A 112 0.22 -4.95 0.65
C ARG A 112 -0.38 -5.23 2.03
N GLU A 113 0.43 -5.66 2.99
CA GLU A 113 -0.08 -6.04 4.32
C GLU A 113 -0.62 -4.85 5.11
N VAL A 114 0.02 -3.68 5.01
CA VAL A 114 -0.47 -2.48 5.69
C VAL A 114 -1.81 -2.00 5.09
N GLU A 115 -1.93 -2.00 3.76
CA GLU A 115 -3.18 -1.57 3.11
C GLU A 115 -4.29 -2.63 3.11
N ARG A 116 -3.95 -3.92 3.36
CA ARG A 116 -4.92 -4.96 3.71
C ARG A 116 -5.69 -4.61 4.99
N VAL A 117 -5.11 -3.79 5.87
CA VAL A 117 -5.82 -3.18 7.01
C VAL A 117 -6.48 -1.87 6.62
N ASP A 118 -5.69 -0.88 6.18
CA ASP A 118 -6.24 0.43 5.77
C ASP A 118 -5.29 1.23 4.86
N SER A 119 -5.87 1.85 3.83
CA SER A 119 -5.15 2.72 2.89
C SER A 119 -4.54 3.98 3.55
N GLY A 120 -5.10 4.45 4.66
CA GLY A 120 -4.60 5.57 5.45
C GLY A 120 -3.29 5.23 6.17
N TYR A 121 -3.19 4.07 6.81
CA TYR A 121 -1.94 3.60 7.42
C TYR A 121 -0.84 3.40 6.38
N ARG A 122 -1.16 2.78 5.25
CA ARG A 122 -0.19 2.67 4.14
C ARG A 122 0.19 4.05 3.59
N SER A 123 -0.68 5.06 3.70
CA SER A 123 -0.38 6.42 3.22
C SER A 123 0.66 7.09 4.10
N ALA A 124 0.49 7.01 5.42
CA ALA A 124 1.48 7.52 6.37
C ALA A 124 2.86 6.87 6.15
N MET A 125 2.90 5.54 6.00
CA MET A 125 4.13 4.78 5.72
C MET A 125 4.76 5.16 4.37
N SER A 126 3.95 5.28 3.31
CA SER A 126 4.44 5.62 1.96
C SER A 126 5.06 7.02 1.93
N VAL A 127 4.45 7.98 2.64
CA VAL A 127 4.99 9.34 2.79
C VAL A 127 6.35 9.29 3.47
N GLN A 128 6.44 8.62 4.63
CA GLN A 128 7.68 8.49 5.39
C GLN A 128 8.79 7.89 4.52
N SER A 129 8.56 6.73 3.91
CA SER A 129 9.57 5.98 3.15
C SER A 129 9.89 6.60 1.79
N SER A 130 8.88 6.76 0.93
CA SER A 130 9.08 7.10 -0.49
C SER A 130 9.11 8.61 -0.77
N LEU A 131 8.50 9.41 0.10
CA LEU A 131 8.36 10.85 -0.11
C LEU A 131 9.24 11.68 0.84
N VAL A 132 9.78 11.11 1.92
CA VAL A 132 10.67 11.85 2.83
C VAL A 132 12.05 11.23 2.88
N MET A 133 12.16 9.96 3.29
CA MET A 133 13.46 9.29 3.39
C MET A 133 14.12 9.14 2.02
N HIS A 134 13.38 8.73 0.99
CA HIS A 134 13.92 8.58 -0.36
C HIS A 134 14.53 9.87 -0.95
N PRO A 135 13.86 11.06 -0.98
CA PRO A 135 14.51 12.26 -1.47
C PRO A 135 15.72 12.71 -0.66
N ILE A 136 15.75 12.47 0.66
CA ILE A 136 16.96 12.75 1.48
C ILE A 136 18.09 11.81 1.07
N ASN A 137 17.81 10.51 0.90
CA ASN A 137 18.80 9.54 0.48
C ASN A 137 19.34 9.79 -0.95
N GLU A 138 18.47 10.16 -1.88
CA GLU A 138 18.83 10.37 -3.29
C GLU A 138 19.47 11.75 -3.50
N PHE A 139 18.85 12.79 -2.95
CA PHE A 139 19.18 14.18 -3.31
C PHE A 139 19.92 14.94 -2.21
N GLY A 140 20.01 14.38 -1.01
CA GLY A 140 20.65 15.00 0.14
C GLY A 140 22.18 14.98 0.10
N SER A 141 22.78 15.86 0.89
CA SER A 141 24.19 15.74 1.31
C SER A 141 24.35 14.58 2.30
N GLU A 142 25.59 14.15 2.53
CA GLU A 142 25.83 13.07 3.51
C GLU A 142 25.49 13.54 4.93
N GLU A 143 25.72 14.81 5.26
CA GLU A 143 25.34 15.41 6.56
C GLU A 143 23.82 15.38 6.76
N GLN A 144 23.04 15.66 5.71
CA GLN A 144 21.57 15.57 5.78
C GLN A 144 21.12 14.12 5.99
N LYS A 145 21.75 13.16 5.32
CA LYS A 145 21.43 11.74 5.48
C LYS A 145 21.70 11.25 6.89
N GLU A 146 22.90 11.50 7.40
CA GLU A 146 23.30 11.12 8.77
C GLU A 146 22.43 11.80 9.84
N LYS A 147 22.02 13.06 9.62
CA LYS A 147 21.17 13.79 10.56
C LYS A 147 19.74 13.25 10.63
N TYR A 148 19.13 12.95 9.48
CA TYR A 148 17.68 12.70 9.40
C TYR A 148 17.31 11.22 9.21
N LEU A 149 18.01 10.48 8.36
CA LEU A 149 17.59 9.11 7.98
C LEU A 149 17.51 8.16 9.18
N PRO A 150 18.48 8.12 10.12
CA PRO A 150 18.39 7.24 11.28
C PRO A 150 17.15 7.49 12.13
N LYS A 151 16.79 8.77 12.34
CA LYS A 151 15.62 9.17 13.14
C LYS A 151 14.30 8.86 12.43
N LEU A 152 14.27 9.08 11.12
CA LEU A 152 13.10 8.75 10.28
C LEU A 152 12.89 7.23 10.17
N ALA A 153 13.98 6.44 10.12
CA ALA A 153 13.94 4.98 9.99
C ALA A 153 13.33 4.30 11.22
N VAL A 154 13.64 4.79 12.42
CA VAL A 154 13.06 4.26 13.67
C VAL A 154 11.73 4.93 14.05
N GLY A 155 11.26 5.90 13.25
CA GLY A 155 10.01 6.62 13.49
C GLY A 155 10.02 7.59 14.68
N ASP A 156 11.20 7.99 15.16
CA ASP A 156 11.37 9.05 16.16
C ASP A 156 11.17 10.45 15.56
N MET A 157 11.23 10.56 14.24
CA MET A 157 10.91 11.76 13.48
C MET A 157 9.87 11.41 12.42
N ILE A 158 8.83 12.22 12.31
CA ILE A 158 7.78 12.06 11.29
C ILE A 158 7.98 13.07 10.17
N GLY A 159 7.98 12.56 8.94
CA GLY A 159 8.14 13.35 7.74
C GLY A 159 6.82 13.64 7.03
N CYS A 160 6.77 14.76 6.31
CA CYS A 160 5.76 15.03 5.29
C CYS A 160 6.37 15.63 4.00
N PHE A 161 5.61 15.60 2.91
CA PHE A 161 6.07 15.99 1.57
C PHE A 161 5.17 17.06 0.95
N GLY A 162 5.67 18.30 0.89
CA GLY A 162 4.95 19.45 0.37
C GLY A 162 5.22 19.72 -1.11
N LEU A 163 4.36 19.21 -2.00
CA LEU A 163 4.43 19.49 -3.44
C LEU A 163 3.17 20.21 -3.93
N THR A 164 2.01 19.56 -3.77
CA THR A 164 0.68 20.01 -4.21
C THR A 164 0.29 21.32 -3.54
N GLU A 165 -0.26 22.23 -4.32
CA GLU A 165 -0.74 23.55 -3.88
C GLU A 165 -2.24 23.70 -4.17
N PRO A 166 -2.94 24.65 -3.52
CA PRO A 166 -4.38 24.86 -3.75
C PRO A 166 -4.75 25.03 -5.23
N ASN A 167 -3.91 25.73 -5.99
CA ASN A 167 -4.11 25.98 -7.42
C ASN A 167 -3.43 24.96 -8.33
N HIS A 168 -2.54 24.10 -7.80
CA HIS A 168 -1.61 23.27 -8.59
C HIS A 168 -1.55 21.84 -8.04
N GLY A 169 -2.45 20.99 -8.54
CA GLY A 169 -2.45 19.55 -8.25
C GLY A 169 -1.76 18.74 -9.33
N SER A 170 -2.43 18.61 -10.48
CA SER A 170 -1.92 17.84 -11.63
C SER A 170 -0.79 18.53 -12.39
N ASP A 171 -0.68 19.86 -12.28
CA ASP A 171 0.38 20.65 -12.89
C ASP A 171 1.31 21.27 -11.81
N PRO A 172 2.24 20.50 -11.24
CA PRO A 172 3.22 21.05 -10.30
C PRO A 172 4.24 21.98 -10.97
N SER A 173 4.26 22.07 -12.32
CA SER A 173 5.17 22.97 -13.02
C SER A 173 4.79 24.44 -12.87
N SER A 174 3.55 24.72 -12.50
CA SER A 174 3.01 26.06 -12.28
C SER A 174 3.05 26.51 -10.81
N MET A 175 3.74 25.75 -9.93
CA MET A 175 3.78 26.05 -8.49
C MET A 175 4.21 27.50 -8.18
N GLU A 176 3.52 28.07 -7.20
CA GLU A 176 3.62 29.42 -6.69
C GLU A 176 4.57 29.53 -5.49
N THR A 177 4.74 28.46 -4.71
CA THR A 177 5.67 28.46 -3.57
C THR A 177 7.09 28.79 -4.03
N THR A 178 7.70 29.79 -3.40
CA THR A 178 9.07 30.24 -3.69
C THR A 178 10.02 29.95 -2.55
N ALA A 179 11.30 29.79 -2.89
CA ALA A 179 12.41 29.81 -1.96
C ALA A 179 13.40 30.87 -2.46
N THR A 180 13.38 32.05 -1.84
CA THR A 180 14.22 33.18 -2.22
C THR A 180 15.57 33.09 -1.52
N LYS A 181 16.67 33.15 -2.28
CA LYS A 181 18.02 33.15 -1.73
C LYS A 181 18.27 34.45 -0.97
N THR A 182 18.79 34.34 0.25
CA THR A 182 19.22 35.47 1.07
C THR A 182 20.70 35.33 1.45
N LYS A 183 21.25 36.35 2.12
CA LYS A 183 22.63 36.28 2.65
C LYS A 183 22.79 35.19 3.71
N GLU A 184 21.73 34.90 4.47
CA GLU A 184 21.74 33.97 5.60
C GLU A 184 21.27 32.56 5.23
N GLY A 185 20.63 32.39 4.07
CA GLY A 185 20.05 31.11 3.68
C GLY A 185 18.98 31.25 2.61
N TRP A 186 17.78 30.80 2.95
CA TRP A 186 16.59 30.82 2.11
C TRP A 186 15.40 31.33 2.90
N THR A 187 14.51 32.07 2.23
CA THR A 187 13.20 32.43 2.76
C THR A 187 12.12 31.78 1.91
N LEU A 188 11.29 30.94 2.52
CA LEU A 188 10.20 30.23 1.86
C LEU A 188 8.88 30.96 2.08
N ASN A 189 8.11 31.13 0.99
CA ASN A 189 6.79 31.72 0.99
C ASN A 189 5.84 30.91 0.11
N GLY A 190 4.65 30.61 0.62
CA GLY A 190 3.61 29.90 -0.14
C GLY A 190 2.74 28.99 0.70
N SER A 191 1.98 28.13 0.03
CA SER A 191 1.12 27.15 0.69
C SER A 191 1.07 25.83 -0.05
N LYS A 192 1.03 24.74 0.72
CA LYS A 192 0.79 23.38 0.25
C LYS A 192 -0.51 22.87 0.87
N THR A 193 -1.18 21.96 0.17
CA THR A 193 -2.44 21.38 0.66
C THR A 193 -2.54 19.90 0.34
N TRP A 194 -3.40 19.19 1.07
CA TRP A 194 -3.53 17.73 1.01
C TRP A 194 -2.24 16.98 1.37
N ILE A 195 -1.49 17.49 2.35
CA ILE A 195 -0.21 16.94 2.77
C ILE A 195 -0.43 15.96 3.91
N SER A 196 -0.36 14.67 3.60
CA SER A 196 -0.38 13.59 4.60
C SER A 196 0.76 13.77 5.62
N ASN A 197 0.48 13.46 6.88
CA ASN A 197 1.36 13.63 8.04
C ASN A 197 1.65 15.08 8.48
N ALA A 198 1.38 16.11 7.65
CA ALA A 198 1.81 17.48 7.96
C ALA A 198 1.45 17.98 9.37
N PRO A 199 0.24 17.74 9.94
CA PRO A 199 -0.10 18.23 11.27
C PRO A 199 0.68 17.59 12.43
N VAL A 200 1.33 16.45 12.18
CA VAL A 200 2.14 15.71 13.17
C VAL A 200 3.60 15.57 12.75
N ALA A 201 4.00 16.25 11.66
CA ALA A 201 5.34 16.12 11.11
C ALA A 201 6.35 16.95 11.90
N ASP A 202 7.53 16.36 12.09
CA ASP A 202 8.73 16.99 12.65
C ASP A 202 9.63 17.54 11.54
N LEU A 203 9.55 16.96 10.34
CA LEU A 203 10.33 17.34 9.16
C LEU A 203 9.45 17.48 7.92
N PHE A 204 9.63 18.58 7.21
CA PHE A 204 8.89 18.93 6.00
C PHE A 204 9.84 18.95 4.81
N VAL A 205 9.62 18.05 3.84
CA VAL A 205 10.30 18.12 2.53
C VAL A 205 9.45 18.98 1.61
N ILE A 206 9.82 20.26 1.48
CA ILE A 206 9.08 21.24 0.68
C ILE A 206 9.71 21.42 -0.69
N TRP A 207 8.90 21.30 -1.75
CA TRP A 207 9.31 21.66 -3.11
C TRP A 207 8.88 23.08 -3.42
N ALA A 208 9.86 23.92 -3.73
CA ALA A 208 9.65 25.33 -4.01
C ALA A 208 10.48 25.78 -5.21
N ARG A 209 10.01 26.82 -5.89
CA ARG A 209 10.75 27.45 -6.98
C ARG A 209 11.82 28.36 -6.42
N VAL A 210 13.07 28.09 -6.78
CA VAL A 210 14.19 28.96 -6.39
C VAL A 210 14.01 30.35 -7.00
N VAL A 211 14.23 31.38 -6.21
CA VAL A 211 14.34 32.77 -6.66
C VAL A 211 15.68 33.32 -6.24
N GLU A 212 16.53 33.68 -7.20
CA GLU A 212 17.86 34.24 -6.99
C GLU A 212 17.97 35.55 -7.77
N ASN A 213 18.41 36.62 -7.13
CA ASN A 213 18.51 37.97 -7.74
C ASN A 213 17.20 38.44 -8.42
N GLY A 214 16.05 38.01 -7.91
CA GLY A 214 14.72 38.31 -8.47
C GLY A 214 14.28 37.41 -9.62
N GLU A 215 15.12 36.48 -10.07
CA GLU A 215 14.82 35.59 -11.19
C GLU A 215 14.34 34.22 -10.73
N LYS A 216 13.28 33.71 -11.37
CA LYS A 216 12.71 32.39 -11.09
C LYS A 216 13.54 31.29 -11.75
N GLY A 217 14.15 30.44 -10.93
CA GLY A 217 14.92 29.28 -11.35
C GLY A 217 14.15 27.96 -11.33
N LYS A 218 14.89 26.87 -11.16
CA LYS A 218 14.35 25.50 -11.07
C LYS A 218 13.66 25.27 -9.73
N VAL A 219 12.74 24.31 -9.72
CA VAL A 219 12.21 23.73 -8.48
C VAL A 219 13.30 22.93 -7.77
N LYS A 220 13.42 23.11 -6.46
CA LYS A 220 14.34 22.39 -5.57
C LYS A 220 13.59 21.91 -4.33
N GLY A 221 14.14 20.89 -3.67
CA GLY A 221 13.63 20.41 -2.38
C GLY A 221 14.34 21.08 -1.21
N PHE A 222 13.60 21.37 -0.14
CA PHE A 222 14.08 22.02 1.08
C PHE A 222 13.60 21.23 2.30
N LEU A 223 14.48 21.10 3.29
CA LEU A 223 14.19 20.47 4.57
C LEU A 223 13.86 21.55 5.59
N VAL A 224 12.62 21.59 6.05
CA VAL A 224 12.15 22.54 7.07
C VAL A 224 11.77 21.76 8.31
N GLU A 225 12.36 22.11 9.45
CA GLU A 225 12.01 21.47 10.73
C GLU A 225 10.73 22.11 11.31
N LYS A 226 10.00 21.32 12.09
CA LYS A 226 8.87 21.79 12.88
C LYS A 226 9.26 22.98 13.77
N ASP A 227 8.29 23.84 14.04
CA ASP A 227 8.42 25.04 14.87
C ASP A 227 9.36 26.12 14.29
N THR A 228 9.85 25.96 13.05
CA THR A 228 10.50 27.05 12.32
C THR A 228 9.53 28.24 12.22
N PRO A 229 9.91 29.45 12.66
CA PRO A 229 9.02 30.61 12.61
C PRO A 229 8.43 30.85 11.21
N GLY A 230 7.12 31.12 11.15
CA GLY A 230 6.38 31.30 9.90
C GLY A 230 5.81 30.01 9.29
N LEU A 231 6.15 28.84 9.83
CA LEU A 231 5.60 27.56 9.40
C LEU A 231 4.35 27.20 10.22
N SER A 232 3.25 26.85 9.56
CA SER A 232 2.10 26.23 10.22
C SER A 232 1.51 25.09 9.41
N ALA A 233 0.96 24.08 10.09
CA ALA A 233 0.46 22.86 9.44
C ALA A 233 -0.92 22.40 9.98
N PRO A 234 -1.99 23.19 9.78
CA PRO A 234 -3.31 22.82 10.31
C PRO A 234 -3.90 21.59 9.61
N ALA A 235 -4.62 20.78 10.39
CA ALA A 235 -5.32 19.60 9.89
C ALA A 235 -6.52 19.96 8.99
N ILE A 236 -6.71 19.19 7.92
CA ILE A 236 -7.94 19.17 7.12
C ILE A 236 -8.88 18.15 7.78
N LYS A 237 -10.07 18.63 8.18
CA LYS A 237 -11.09 17.82 8.87
C LYS A 237 -12.23 17.41 7.93
N ASN A 238 -13.03 16.44 8.36
CA ASN A 238 -14.24 15.95 7.69
C ASN A 238 -13.97 15.31 6.32
N LYS A 239 -12.87 14.56 6.21
CA LYS A 239 -12.54 13.74 5.04
C LYS A 239 -13.48 12.55 4.93
N LEU A 240 -13.92 12.24 3.71
CA LEU A 240 -14.72 11.04 3.45
C LEU A 240 -13.88 9.78 3.22
N ALA A 241 -12.58 9.94 3.00
CA ALA A 241 -11.67 8.84 2.68
C ALA A 241 -10.35 9.02 3.41
N LEU A 242 -9.63 7.90 3.65
CA LEU A 242 -8.36 7.87 4.37
C LEU A 242 -8.47 8.53 5.76
N ARG A 243 -9.56 8.26 6.48
CA ARG A 243 -9.88 8.92 7.75
C ARG A 243 -8.94 8.50 8.89
N ALA A 244 -8.40 7.28 8.86
CA ALA A 244 -7.34 6.83 9.76
C ALA A 244 -5.93 7.37 9.40
N SER A 245 -5.86 8.42 8.59
CA SER A 245 -4.62 9.14 8.25
C SER A 245 -4.83 10.64 8.47
N ILE A 246 -3.87 11.26 9.15
CA ILE A 246 -3.86 12.71 9.33
C ILE A 246 -3.37 13.42 8.06
N THR A 247 -4.09 14.43 7.63
CA THR A 247 -3.77 15.23 6.43
C THR A 247 -3.93 16.70 6.76
N GLY A 248 -3.03 17.54 6.29
CA GLY A 248 -3.05 18.97 6.56
C GLY A 248 -2.74 19.83 5.35
N SER A 249 -2.83 21.13 5.57
CA SER A 249 -2.18 22.14 4.75
C SER A 249 -0.83 22.50 5.38
N VAL A 250 0.06 23.13 4.61
CA VAL A 250 1.30 23.72 5.11
C VAL A 250 1.34 25.16 4.63
N PHE A 251 1.42 26.11 5.54
CA PHE A 251 1.57 27.52 5.23
C PHE A 251 2.96 27.98 5.63
N MET A 252 3.58 28.77 4.75
CA MET A 252 4.92 29.31 4.94
C MET A 252 4.85 30.82 4.68
N GLU A 253 5.04 31.59 5.73
CA GLU A 253 5.11 33.05 5.70
C GLU A 253 6.48 33.48 6.22
N ASP A 254 7.36 33.91 5.31
CA ASP A 254 8.74 34.29 5.60
C ASP A 254 9.53 33.25 6.42
N VAL A 255 9.36 31.97 6.07
CA VAL A 255 10.05 30.84 6.72
C VAL A 255 11.53 30.89 6.36
N LYS A 256 12.38 31.31 7.31
CA LYS A 256 13.84 31.41 7.14
C LYS A 256 14.53 30.10 7.51
N ILE A 257 15.29 29.55 6.58
CA ILE A 257 16.05 28.31 6.77
C ILE A 257 17.51 28.50 6.32
N PRO A 258 18.47 27.75 6.90
CA PRO A 258 19.88 27.90 6.57
C PRO A 258 20.18 27.48 5.13
N SER A 259 21.34 27.90 4.61
CA SER A 259 21.73 27.63 3.21
C SER A 259 21.82 26.14 2.88
N ASP A 260 22.15 25.29 3.86
CA ASP A 260 22.30 23.84 3.77
C ASP A 260 20.98 23.07 3.94
N ALA A 261 19.85 23.75 4.15
CA ALA A 261 18.53 23.13 4.19
C ALA A 261 18.04 22.68 2.79
N ILE A 262 18.65 23.17 1.72
CA ILE A 262 18.37 22.74 0.35
C ILE A 262 18.88 21.32 0.11
N LEU A 263 18.13 20.48 -0.61
CA LEU A 263 18.61 19.20 -1.13
C LEU A 263 19.54 19.45 -2.33
N PRO A 264 20.88 19.37 -2.17
CA PRO A 264 21.83 19.94 -3.12
C PRO A 264 21.76 19.28 -4.50
N LYS A 265 21.52 17.96 -4.53
CA LYS A 265 21.47 17.16 -5.76
C LYS A 265 20.07 17.14 -6.41
N SER A 266 19.07 17.79 -5.80
CA SER A 266 17.74 17.92 -6.41
C SER A 266 17.75 18.93 -7.56
N GLY A 267 16.78 18.90 -8.47
CA GLY A 267 16.66 19.92 -9.51
C GLY A 267 15.57 19.65 -10.54
N GLY A 268 14.70 20.64 -10.73
CA GLY A 268 13.55 20.52 -11.63
C GLY A 268 12.50 19.54 -11.13
N LEU A 269 11.48 19.28 -11.94
CA LEU A 269 10.37 18.40 -11.56
C LEU A 269 10.72 16.91 -11.59
N GLY A 270 11.85 16.54 -12.20
CA GLY A 270 12.33 15.16 -12.21
C GLY A 270 12.57 14.62 -10.80
N SER A 271 13.08 15.45 -9.87
CA SER A 271 13.34 15.04 -8.49
C SER A 271 12.06 14.67 -7.72
N PRO A 272 11.03 15.54 -7.58
CA PRO A 272 9.79 15.14 -6.93
C PRO A 272 9.07 14.00 -7.67
N PHE A 273 9.17 13.93 -9.00
CA PHE A 273 8.58 12.84 -9.78
C PHE A 273 9.24 11.48 -9.52
N SER A 274 10.55 11.46 -9.25
CA SER A 274 11.24 10.24 -8.79
C SER A 274 10.62 9.71 -7.49
N CYS A 275 10.39 10.60 -6.51
CA CYS A 275 9.73 10.26 -5.25
C CYS A 275 8.32 9.70 -5.49
N LEU A 276 7.54 10.38 -6.35
CA LEU A 276 6.19 9.94 -6.70
C LEU A 276 6.17 8.57 -7.39
N ASN A 277 7.16 8.24 -8.22
CA ASN A 277 7.25 6.92 -8.84
C ASN A 277 7.52 5.82 -7.80
N ASN A 278 8.35 6.08 -6.79
CA ASN A 278 8.55 5.13 -5.68
C ASN A 278 7.29 4.95 -4.82
N ALA A 279 6.57 6.04 -4.52
CA ALA A 279 5.29 5.95 -3.81
C ALA A 279 4.23 5.19 -4.63
N ARG A 280 4.09 5.49 -5.93
CA ARG A 280 3.14 4.83 -6.86
C ARG A 280 3.42 3.35 -7.02
N TYR A 281 4.70 2.94 -6.99
CA TYR A 281 5.07 1.53 -6.97
C TYR A 281 4.50 0.83 -5.73
N GLY A 282 4.72 1.36 -4.53
CA GLY A 282 4.15 0.80 -3.29
C GLY A 282 2.62 0.77 -3.30
N ILE A 283 1.97 1.81 -3.83
CA ILE A 283 0.50 1.87 -3.99
C ILE A 283 0.01 0.75 -4.92
N SER A 284 0.74 0.39 -5.97
CA SER A 284 0.32 -0.69 -6.88
C SER A 284 0.20 -2.04 -6.18
N TRP A 285 1.01 -2.27 -5.14
CA TRP A 285 0.92 -3.44 -4.28
C TRP A 285 -0.15 -3.30 -3.21
N GLY A 286 -0.15 -2.17 -2.51
CA GLY A 286 -1.03 -1.94 -1.37
C GLY A 286 -2.50 -2.14 -1.70
N VAL A 287 -3.00 -1.57 -2.80
CA VAL A 287 -4.42 -1.66 -3.17
C VAL A 287 -4.87 -3.10 -3.50
N MET A 288 -3.94 -4.00 -3.82
CA MET A 288 -4.25 -5.43 -3.95
C MET A 288 -4.46 -6.09 -2.58
N GLY A 289 -3.78 -5.63 -1.53
CA GLY A 289 -4.08 -6.04 -0.15
C GLY A 289 -5.48 -5.62 0.30
N ALA A 290 -5.91 -4.39 -0.01
CA ALA A 290 -7.28 -3.96 0.27
C ALA A 290 -8.33 -4.79 -0.51
N LEU A 291 -8.05 -5.11 -1.78
CA LEU A 291 -8.93 -5.98 -2.57
C LEU A 291 -8.99 -7.41 -2.02
N GLU A 292 -7.86 -7.94 -1.55
CA GLU A 292 -7.77 -9.25 -0.90
C GLU A 292 -8.63 -9.34 0.36
N ASP A 293 -8.58 -8.32 1.23
CA ASP A 293 -9.46 -8.24 2.42
C ASP A 293 -10.94 -8.19 2.01
N CYS A 294 -11.29 -7.39 0.98
CA CYS A 294 -12.65 -7.35 0.44
C CYS A 294 -13.11 -8.73 -0.05
N ILE A 295 -12.25 -9.48 -0.74
CA ILE A 295 -12.56 -10.84 -1.22
C ILE A 295 -12.79 -11.77 -0.03
N ALA A 296 -11.88 -11.76 0.96
CA ALA A 296 -11.95 -12.63 2.13
C ALA A 296 -13.26 -12.42 2.91
N ARG A 297 -13.57 -11.17 3.29
CA ARG A 297 -14.79 -10.82 4.03
C ARG A 297 -16.06 -11.16 3.26
N SER A 298 -16.10 -10.81 1.98
CA SER A 298 -17.27 -11.08 1.14
C SER A 298 -17.50 -12.57 0.93
N ARG A 299 -16.42 -13.35 0.79
CA ARG A 299 -16.47 -14.81 0.68
C ARG A 299 -16.98 -15.43 1.97
N GLU A 300 -16.43 -15.04 3.11
CA GLU A 300 -16.85 -15.52 4.43
C GLU A 300 -18.35 -15.23 4.66
N TYR A 301 -18.76 -13.97 4.50
CA TYR A 301 -20.17 -13.58 4.62
C TYR A 301 -21.07 -14.37 3.67
N ALA A 302 -20.64 -14.59 2.42
CA ALA A 302 -21.43 -15.34 1.44
C ALA A 302 -21.59 -16.83 1.80
N LEU A 303 -20.60 -17.42 2.49
CA LEU A 303 -20.67 -18.81 2.96
C LEU A 303 -21.59 -18.95 4.17
N GLU A 304 -21.61 -17.96 5.06
CA GLU A 304 -22.41 -17.98 6.29
C GLU A 304 -23.86 -17.54 6.09
N ARG A 305 -24.06 -16.41 5.39
CA ARG A 305 -25.38 -15.82 5.20
C ARG A 305 -26.23 -16.70 4.28
N LYS A 306 -27.45 -16.98 4.71
CA LYS A 306 -28.43 -17.78 3.94
C LYS A 306 -29.58 -16.92 3.43
N GLN A 307 -29.99 -17.17 2.20
CA GLN A 307 -31.24 -16.71 1.58
C GLN A 307 -31.82 -17.85 0.75
N PHE A 308 -33.15 -17.94 0.67
CA PHE A 308 -33.83 -19.05 -0.03
C PHE A 308 -33.29 -20.43 0.42
N ASN A 309 -33.09 -20.60 1.73
CA ASN A 309 -32.61 -21.82 2.40
C ASN A 309 -31.24 -22.36 1.96
N ARG A 310 -30.37 -21.51 1.37
CA ARG A 310 -28.99 -21.89 1.01
C ARG A 310 -28.01 -20.72 1.18
N PRO A 311 -26.70 -20.98 1.30
CA PRO A 311 -25.69 -19.93 1.37
C PRO A 311 -25.72 -19.01 0.14
N LEU A 312 -25.41 -17.72 0.31
CA LEU A 312 -25.28 -16.79 -0.81
C LEU A 312 -24.20 -17.25 -1.81
N ALA A 313 -23.13 -17.89 -1.33
CA ALA A 313 -22.05 -18.45 -2.15
C ALA A 313 -22.53 -19.54 -3.14
N SER A 314 -23.75 -20.07 -3.01
CA SER A 314 -24.31 -21.05 -3.95
C SER A 314 -24.93 -20.42 -5.21
N PHE A 315 -25.14 -19.10 -5.24
CA PHE A 315 -25.73 -18.42 -6.40
C PHE A 315 -24.65 -18.03 -7.41
N GLN A 316 -24.87 -18.33 -8.70
CA GLN A 316 -23.89 -18.07 -9.78
C GLN A 316 -23.48 -16.60 -9.87
N LEU A 317 -24.39 -15.66 -9.63
CA LEU A 317 -24.07 -14.23 -9.64
C LEU A 317 -23.10 -13.84 -8.52
N VAL A 318 -23.18 -14.49 -7.34
CA VAL A 318 -22.22 -14.26 -6.25
C VAL A 318 -20.86 -14.88 -6.58
N GLN A 319 -20.86 -16.11 -7.12
CA GLN A 319 -19.64 -16.80 -7.54
C GLN A 319 -18.90 -16.03 -8.63
N LYS A 320 -19.62 -15.46 -9.61
CA LYS A 320 -19.03 -14.62 -10.64
C LYS A 320 -18.30 -13.40 -10.05
N LYS A 321 -18.93 -12.69 -9.11
CA LYS A 321 -18.32 -11.50 -8.46
C LYS A 321 -17.01 -11.86 -7.76
N LEU A 322 -16.98 -12.96 -7.01
CA LEU A 322 -15.78 -13.45 -6.33
C LEU A 322 -14.71 -13.91 -7.31
N SER A 323 -15.09 -14.66 -8.36
CA SER A 323 -14.17 -15.15 -9.38
C SER A 323 -13.51 -14.02 -10.18
N ASP A 324 -14.28 -13.00 -10.57
CA ASP A 324 -13.75 -11.85 -11.29
C ASP A 324 -12.76 -11.07 -10.40
N ALA A 325 -13.13 -10.82 -9.13
CA ALA A 325 -12.27 -10.11 -8.18
C ALA A 325 -10.97 -10.87 -7.88
N SER A 326 -11.06 -12.19 -7.64
CA SER A 326 -9.89 -13.06 -7.42
C SER A 326 -8.95 -13.07 -8.64
N SER A 327 -9.51 -13.06 -9.85
CA SER A 327 -8.71 -12.98 -11.09
C SER A 327 -7.97 -11.64 -11.19
N SER A 328 -8.67 -10.52 -10.96
CA SER A 328 -8.06 -9.18 -11.00
C SER A 328 -7.00 -8.99 -9.91
N PHE A 329 -7.24 -9.48 -8.69
CA PHE A 329 -6.27 -9.50 -7.60
C PHE A 329 -4.99 -10.24 -8.01
N THR A 330 -5.14 -11.48 -8.49
CA THR A 330 -4.01 -12.34 -8.85
C THR A 330 -3.15 -11.74 -9.96
N LEU A 331 -3.78 -11.25 -11.04
CA LEU A 331 -3.08 -10.63 -12.16
C LEU A 331 -2.40 -9.31 -11.76
N GLY A 332 -3.08 -8.48 -10.97
CA GLY A 332 -2.53 -7.22 -10.48
C GLY A 332 -1.32 -7.43 -9.58
N LEU A 333 -1.37 -8.43 -8.69
CA LEU A 333 -0.29 -8.75 -7.76
C LEU A 333 0.95 -9.29 -8.48
N LEU A 334 0.79 -10.22 -9.43
CA LEU A 334 1.92 -10.73 -10.23
C LEU A 334 2.54 -9.66 -11.14
N GLY A 335 1.73 -8.73 -11.68
CA GLY A 335 2.23 -7.59 -12.43
C GLY A 335 3.11 -6.67 -11.56
N SER A 336 2.69 -6.41 -10.32
CA SER A 336 3.46 -5.63 -9.35
C SER A 336 4.72 -6.37 -8.88
N LEU A 337 4.66 -7.70 -8.73
CA LEU A 337 5.83 -8.55 -8.49
C LEU A 337 6.87 -8.40 -9.59
N GLN A 338 6.46 -8.55 -10.86
CA GLN A 338 7.38 -8.40 -11.99
C GLN A 338 7.95 -6.98 -12.06
N LEU A 339 7.15 -5.95 -11.81
CA LEU A 339 7.64 -4.57 -11.73
C LEU A 339 8.69 -4.41 -10.61
N GLY A 340 8.49 -5.03 -9.45
CA GLY A 340 9.48 -5.06 -8.36
C GLY A 340 10.81 -5.67 -8.79
N ARG A 341 10.76 -6.84 -9.46
CA ARG A 341 11.95 -7.50 -10.02
C ARG A 341 12.68 -6.62 -11.04
N LEU A 342 11.95 -5.90 -11.88
CA LEU A 342 12.53 -4.96 -12.84
C LEU A 342 13.14 -3.73 -12.16
N LYS A 343 12.53 -3.24 -11.07
CA LYS A 343 13.08 -2.13 -10.27
C LYS A 343 14.42 -2.51 -9.66
N ASP A 344 14.52 -3.68 -9.04
CA ASP A 344 15.76 -4.17 -8.41
C ASP A 344 16.88 -4.37 -9.45
N LYS A 345 16.52 -4.77 -10.68
CA LYS A 345 17.46 -4.87 -11.82
C LYS A 345 17.73 -3.55 -12.54
N LYS A 346 17.12 -2.44 -12.12
CA LYS A 346 17.17 -1.12 -12.79
C LYS A 346 16.67 -1.13 -14.25
N LEU A 347 15.77 -2.06 -14.58
CA LEU A 347 15.16 -2.23 -15.90
C LEU A 347 13.70 -1.75 -15.92
N TRP A 348 13.38 -0.70 -15.18
CA TRP A 348 12.03 -0.15 -15.05
C TRP A 348 11.91 1.23 -15.70
N SER A 349 10.69 1.63 -16.06
CA SER A 349 10.39 3.00 -16.49
C SER A 349 9.21 3.59 -15.70
N PRO A 350 9.08 4.93 -15.63
CA PRO A 350 7.90 5.58 -15.05
C PRO A 350 6.56 5.15 -15.68
N ASP A 351 6.57 4.77 -16.96
CA ASP A 351 5.39 4.26 -17.67
C ASP A 351 4.94 2.91 -17.11
N MET A 352 5.86 2.01 -16.78
CA MET A 352 5.54 0.74 -16.14
C MET A 352 4.88 0.94 -14.77
N VAL A 353 5.39 1.88 -13.97
CA VAL A 353 4.79 2.26 -12.68
C VAL A 353 3.40 2.86 -12.89
N SER A 354 3.25 3.73 -13.88
CA SER A 354 1.96 4.36 -14.21
C SER A 354 0.93 3.34 -14.65
N MET A 355 1.31 2.38 -15.49
CA MET A 355 0.48 1.26 -15.93
C MET A 355 -0.01 0.44 -14.74
N MET A 356 0.91 -0.02 -13.88
CA MET A 356 0.55 -0.88 -12.75
C MET A 356 -0.27 -0.13 -11.70
N LYS A 357 0.11 1.10 -11.35
CA LYS A 357 -0.68 1.93 -10.43
C LYS A 357 -2.08 2.16 -10.96
N ARG A 358 -2.23 2.53 -12.24
CA ARG A 358 -3.53 2.78 -12.87
C ARG A 358 -4.40 1.52 -12.85
N ASN A 359 -3.84 0.40 -13.30
CA ASN A 359 -4.54 -0.89 -13.35
C ASN A 359 -5.03 -1.30 -11.96
N ASN A 360 -4.10 -1.42 -11.00
CA ASN A 360 -4.39 -2.00 -9.71
C ASN A 360 -5.32 -1.12 -8.88
N CYS A 361 -5.17 0.22 -8.91
CA CYS A 361 -6.12 1.11 -8.26
C CYS A 361 -7.53 1.01 -8.88
N GLY A 362 -7.62 0.92 -10.21
CA GLY A 362 -8.89 0.83 -10.92
C GLY A 362 -9.62 -0.48 -10.64
N GLU A 363 -8.91 -1.60 -10.74
CA GLU A 363 -9.45 -2.93 -10.49
C GLU A 363 -9.81 -3.12 -9.00
N ALA A 364 -8.97 -2.67 -8.06
CA ALA A 364 -9.31 -2.69 -6.63
C ALA A 364 -10.61 -1.94 -6.36
N LEU A 365 -10.72 -0.67 -6.80
CA LEU A 365 -11.92 0.13 -6.57
C LEU A 365 -13.18 -0.49 -7.20
N LYS A 366 -13.07 -0.96 -8.44
CA LYS A 366 -14.17 -1.60 -9.17
C LYS A 366 -14.65 -2.85 -8.45
N HIS A 367 -13.74 -3.74 -8.09
CA HIS A 367 -14.10 -5.02 -7.49
C HIS A 367 -14.51 -4.89 -6.02
N SER A 368 -13.90 -4.01 -5.23
CA SER A 368 -14.37 -3.72 -3.87
C SER A 368 -15.83 -3.23 -3.87
N ARG A 369 -16.22 -2.36 -4.81
CA ARG A 369 -17.63 -1.92 -4.98
C ARG A 369 -18.57 -3.07 -5.34
N ILE A 370 -18.17 -3.92 -6.28
CA ILE A 370 -18.98 -5.08 -6.71
C ILE A 370 -19.16 -6.09 -5.56
N LEU A 371 -18.11 -6.28 -4.75
CA LEU A 371 -18.11 -7.20 -3.63
C LEU A 371 -18.96 -6.69 -2.46
N LEU A 372 -18.99 -5.37 -2.21
CA LEU A 372 -19.86 -4.76 -1.19
C LEU A 372 -21.34 -5.13 -1.39
N ASP A 373 -21.82 -5.25 -2.64
CA ASP A 373 -23.19 -5.68 -2.93
C ASP A 373 -23.55 -7.04 -2.29
N ILE A 374 -22.58 -7.93 -2.07
CA ILE A 374 -22.79 -9.25 -1.46
C ILE A 374 -23.23 -9.11 0.00
N LEU A 375 -22.77 -8.06 0.68
CA LEU A 375 -23.11 -7.77 2.07
C LEU A 375 -24.53 -7.20 2.23
N GLY A 376 -25.12 -6.66 1.15
CA GLY A 376 -26.44 -6.04 1.17
C GLY A 376 -26.46 -4.80 2.06
N GLY A 377 -27.49 -4.65 2.91
CA GLY A 377 -27.61 -3.50 3.82
C GLY A 377 -26.44 -3.34 4.81
N ASN A 378 -25.74 -4.43 5.14
CA ASN A 378 -24.59 -4.37 6.05
C ASN A 378 -23.41 -3.60 5.44
N ALA A 379 -23.35 -3.44 4.11
CA ALA A 379 -22.33 -2.62 3.45
C ALA A 379 -22.40 -1.12 3.82
N CYS A 380 -23.49 -0.68 4.45
CA CYS A 380 -23.66 0.68 4.94
C CYS A 380 -23.13 0.88 6.36
N SER A 381 -22.70 -0.19 7.03
CA SER A 381 -22.02 -0.20 8.32
C SER A 381 -20.51 -0.26 8.11
N ASP A 382 -19.74 0.28 9.06
CA ASP A 382 -18.27 0.17 9.07
C ASP A 382 -17.75 -0.98 9.97
N GLU A 383 -18.65 -1.68 10.67
CA GLU A 383 -18.42 -2.99 11.31
C GLU A 383 -18.25 -4.14 10.30
#